data_AF-A0AAD9KQX4-F1
#
_entry.id   AF-A0AAD9KQX4-F1
#
_cell.length_a   1.000
_cell.length_b   1.000
_cell.length_c   1.000
_cell.angle_alpha   90.00
_cell.angle_beta   90.00
_cell.angle_gamma   90.00
#
_symmetry.space_group_name_H-M   'P 1'
#
loop_
_entity.id
_entity.type
_entity.pdbx_description
1 polymer ?
#
loop_
_entity_poly.entity_id
_entity_poly.type
_entity_poly.pdbx_seq_one_letter_code
_entity_poly.pdbx_strand_id
1 'polypeptide(L)'
;MGVEIEDANRVGSLLGTKVFVDEFVSFRQLQEMVENGEIAERSVVLATYACCGFGSIAAVGIYVGALISVAPERRGDISEVALRAVINGNLASFLTACIAGILYKGEGALIDTPSVLSNEAMYNATASIMSTMHPYMPNV
;
A
#
# COMPACT_ATOMS: atom_id res chain seq x y z
N MET A 1 -7.36 -2.66 -3.75
CA MET A 1 -7.16 -1.25 -3.32
C MET A 1 -8.47 -0.59 -2.95
N GLY A 2 -9.61 -1.01 -3.53
CA GLY A 2 -10.92 -0.69 -2.97
C GLY A 2 -11.35 0.76 -3.15
N VAL A 3 -10.84 1.45 -4.17
CA VAL A 3 -11.21 2.83 -4.56
C VAL A 3 -12.68 2.88 -5.00
N GLU A 4 -13.32 4.04 -4.97
CA GLU A 4 -14.66 4.18 -5.55
C GLU A 4 -14.63 3.91 -7.05
N ILE A 5 -15.68 3.27 -7.57
CA ILE A 5 -15.71 2.80 -8.96
C ILE A 5 -15.64 3.97 -9.96
N GLU A 6 -16.23 5.11 -9.59
CA GLU A 6 -16.24 6.34 -10.39
C GLU A 6 -14.84 6.96 -10.49
N ASP A 7 -14.00 6.73 -9.49
CA ASP A 7 -12.62 7.23 -9.40
C ASP A 7 -11.58 6.24 -9.93
N ALA A 8 -11.99 5.00 -10.22
CA ALA A 8 -11.07 3.92 -10.60
C ALA A 8 -10.22 4.28 -11.83
N ASN A 9 -10.81 4.95 -12.83
CA ASN A 9 -10.08 5.40 -14.02
C ASN A 9 -9.08 6.52 -13.70
N ARG A 10 -9.47 7.49 -12.87
CA ARG A 10 -8.61 8.61 -12.46
C ARG A 10 -7.41 8.11 -11.67
N VAL A 11 -7.68 7.28 -10.65
CA VAL A 11 -6.63 6.67 -9.83
C VAL A 11 -5.77 5.74 -10.67
N GLY A 12 -6.34 4.96 -11.60
CA GLY A 12 -5.56 4.14 -12.54
C GLY A 12 -4.56 4.96 -13.37
N SER A 13 -4.97 6.14 -13.85
CA SER A 13 -4.09 7.07 -14.57
C SER A 13 -2.96 7.61 -13.70
N LEU A 14 -3.25 7.94 -12.42
CA LEU A 14 -2.25 8.36 -11.45
C LEU A 14 -1.19 7.28 -11.22
N LEU A 15 -1.62 6.02 -11.07
CA LEU A 15 -0.71 4.88 -10.89
C LEU A 15 0.12 4.60 -12.14
N GLY A 16 -0.46 4.75 -13.33
CA GLY A 16 0.30 4.70 -14.58
C GLY A 16 1.38 5.77 -14.63
N THR A 17 1.04 7.01 -14.28
CA THR A 17 1.99 8.13 -14.21
C THR A 17 3.09 7.86 -13.19
N LYS A 18 2.76 7.33 -12.01
CA LYS A 18 3.74 6.93 -10.98
C LYS A 18 4.76 5.93 -11.52
N VAL A 19 4.30 4.88 -12.21
CA VAL A 19 5.17 3.78 -12.68
C VAL A 19 6.11 4.24 -13.80
N PHE A 20 5.58 4.95 -14.79
CA PHE A 20 6.31 5.31 -16.01
C PHE A 20 7.03 6.66 -15.95
N VAL A 21 6.45 7.63 -15.23
CA VAL A 21 7.04 8.96 -15.08
C VAL A 21 7.73 9.03 -13.73
N ASP A 22 6.97 9.31 -12.68
CA ASP A 22 7.46 9.41 -11.31
C ASP A 22 6.32 9.63 -10.31
N GLU A 23 6.57 9.35 -9.03
CA GLU A 23 5.61 9.58 -7.95
C GLU A 23 5.35 11.07 -7.66
N PHE A 24 6.33 11.96 -7.81
CA PHE A 24 6.14 13.40 -7.57
C PHE A 24 5.15 14.02 -8.57
N VAL A 25 5.20 13.58 -9.83
CA VAL A 25 4.25 14.02 -10.87
C VAL A 25 2.86 13.47 -10.60
N SER A 26 2.77 12.21 -10.16
CA SER A 26 1.50 11.59 -9.76
C SER A 26 0.86 12.32 -8.58
N PHE A 27 1.63 12.70 -7.56
CA PHE A 27 1.14 13.50 -6.44
C PHE A 27 0.63 14.88 -6.86
N ARG A 28 1.31 15.54 -7.80
CA ARG A 28 0.86 16.83 -8.33
C ARG A 28 -0.50 16.72 -9.02
N GLN A 29 -0.69 15.67 -9.83
CA GLN A 29 -1.98 15.40 -10.49
C GLN A 29 -3.08 15.05 -9.48
N LEU A 30 -2.75 14.28 -8.44
CA LEU A 30 -3.68 13.98 -7.35
C LEU A 30 -4.12 15.27 -6.62
N GLN A 31 -3.17 16.17 -6.34
CA GLN A 31 -3.47 17.47 -5.72
C GLN A 31 -4.44 18.28 -6.59
N GLU A 32 -4.20 18.37 -7.91
CA GLU A 32 -5.11 19.07 -8.83
C GLU A 32 -6.52 18.48 -8.81
N MET A 33 -6.65 17.14 -8.78
CA MET A 33 -7.96 16.47 -8.69
C MET A 33 -8.68 16.78 -7.36
N VAL A 34 -7.93 16.87 -6.25
CA VAL A 34 -8.47 17.22 -4.93
C VAL A 34 -8.97 18.66 -4.92
N GLU A 35 -8.19 19.61 -5.45
CA GLU A 35 -8.55 21.03 -5.51
C GLU A 35 -9.79 21.27 -6.37
N ASN A 36 -9.96 20.49 -7.44
CA ASN A 36 -11.13 20.57 -8.33
C ASN A 36 -12.35 19.78 -7.82
N GLY A 37 -12.24 19.02 -6.72
CA GLY A 37 -13.31 18.17 -6.22
C GLY A 37 -13.69 17.02 -7.16
N GLU A 38 -12.74 16.52 -7.94
CA GLU A 38 -12.95 15.49 -8.98
C GLU A 38 -12.83 14.05 -8.45
N ILE A 39 -12.46 13.88 -7.19
CA ILE A 39 -12.16 12.60 -6.55
C ILE A 39 -12.76 12.56 -5.15
N ALA A 40 -13.36 11.43 -4.76
CA ALA A 40 -13.96 11.27 -3.44
C ALA A 40 -12.89 11.25 -2.34
N GLU A 41 -13.20 11.77 -1.15
CA GLU A 41 -12.28 11.86 -0.01
C GLU A 41 -11.63 10.50 0.33
N ARG A 42 -12.43 9.43 0.30
CA ARG A 42 -11.93 8.08 0.49
C ARG A 42 -10.92 7.70 -0.59
N SER A 43 -11.25 7.93 -1.86
CA SER A 43 -10.36 7.66 -2.99
C SER A 43 -9.05 8.45 -2.91
N VAL A 44 -9.07 9.68 -2.38
CA VAL A 44 -7.87 10.50 -2.13
C VAL A 44 -6.93 9.81 -1.15
N VAL A 45 -7.44 9.32 -0.03
CA VAL A 45 -6.63 8.61 0.97
C VAL A 45 -6.00 7.37 0.37
N LEU A 46 -6.80 6.54 -0.32
CA LEU A 46 -6.32 5.32 -0.96
C LEU A 46 -5.28 5.61 -2.05
N ALA A 47 -5.52 6.63 -2.89
CA ALA A 47 -4.58 7.06 -3.93
C ALA A 47 -3.28 7.59 -3.30
N THR A 48 -3.35 8.31 -2.19
CA THR A 48 -2.15 8.81 -1.46
C THR A 48 -1.25 7.65 -1.02
N TYR A 49 -1.82 6.61 -0.39
CA TYR A 49 -1.06 5.43 0.01
C TYR A 49 -0.55 4.61 -1.18
N ALA A 50 -1.30 4.58 -2.28
CA ALA A 50 -0.89 3.91 -3.51
C ALA A 50 0.28 4.63 -4.20
N CYS A 51 0.22 5.96 -4.24
CA CYS A 51 1.21 6.83 -4.85
C CYS A 51 2.46 6.98 -3.99
N CYS A 52 2.39 6.76 -2.68
CA CYS A 52 3.54 6.76 -1.78
C CYS A 52 4.40 5.50 -1.99
N GLY A 53 5.55 5.64 -2.66
CA GLY A 53 6.57 4.59 -2.76
C GLY A 53 7.36 4.63 -4.06
N PHE A 54 8.68 4.44 -3.97
CA PHE A 54 9.65 4.51 -5.07
C PHE A 54 9.59 3.30 -6.05
N GLY A 55 8.39 2.97 -6.52
CA GLY A 55 8.13 1.94 -7.53
C GLY A 55 8.17 2.46 -8.97
N SER A 56 8.86 3.56 -9.28
CA SER A 56 8.99 4.05 -10.65
C SER A 56 10.19 3.40 -11.35
N ILE A 57 10.13 3.28 -12.68
CA ILE A 57 11.24 2.76 -13.48
C ILE A 57 12.49 3.66 -13.30
N ALA A 58 12.28 4.97 -13.22
CA ALA A 58 13.34 5.95 -12.98
C ALA A 58 14.02 5.75 -11.62
N ALA A 59 13.23 5.59 -10.54
CA ALA A 59 13.75 5.37 -9.19
C ALA A 59 14.56 4.07 -9.09
N VAL A 60 14.10 2.99 -9.71
CA VAL A 60 14.85 1.73 -9.74
C VAL A 60 16.18 1.89 -10.47
N GLY A 61 16.26 2.68 -11.54
CA GLY A 61 17.53 2.99 -12.19
C GLY A 61 18.55 3.66 -11.25
N ILE A 62 18.09 4.59 -10.41
CA ILE A 62 18.91 5.25 -9.40
C ILE A 62 19.41 4.24 -8.36
N TYR A 63 18.54 3.38 -7.84
CA TYR A 63 18.92 2.36 -6.86
C TYR A 63 19.86 1.30 -7.45
N VAL A 64 19.62 0.84 -8.67
CA VAL A 64 20.51 -0.10 -9.36
C VAL A 64 21.89 0.52 -9.56
N GLY A 65 21.97 1.79 -9.99
CA GLY A 65 23.23 2.50 -10.13
C GLY A 65 23.99 2.64 -8.80
N ALA A 66 23.29 2.95 -7.72
CA ALA A 66 23.86 3.04 -6.37
C ALA A 66 24.32 1.67 -5.84
N LEU A 67 23.54 0.60 -6.04
CA LEU A 67 23.92 -0.74 -5.58
C LEU A 67 25.11 -1.29 -6.37
N ILE A 68 25.19 -1.03 -7.67
CA ILE A 68 26.32 -1.42 -8.52
C ILE A 68 27.61 -0.69 -8.14
N SER A 69 27.53 0.56 -7.68
CA SER A 69 28.73 1.30 -7.24
C SER A 69 29.30 0.74 -5.93
N VAL A 70 28.42 0.20 -5.07
CA VAL A 70 28.81 -0.45 -3.79
C VAL A 70 29.30 -1.89 -4.01
N ALA A 71 28.65 -2.65 -4.90
CA ALA A 71 28.92 -4.07 -5.14
C ALA A 71 29.08 -4.36 -6.65
N PRO A 72 30.20 -3.96 -7.27
CA PRO A 72 30.40 -4.06 -8.71
C PRO A 72 30.45 -5.51 -9.22
N GLU A 73 30.83 -6.48 -8.39
CA GLU A 73 30.83 -7.91 -8.71
C GLU A 73 29.42 -8.50 -8.84
N ARG A 74 28.38 -7.86 -8.27
CA ARG A 74 26.99 -8.35 -8.28
C ARG A 74 26.10 -7.68 -9.32
N ARG A 75 26.69 -7.00 -10.32
CA ARG A 75 25.95 -6.31 -11.39
C ARG A 75 24.92 -7.18 -12.09
N GLY A 76 25.27 -8.43 -12.39
CA GLY A 76 24.37 -9.42 -12.99
C GLY A 76 23.13 -9.62 -12.14
N ASP A 77 23.31 -10.08 -10.90
CA ASP A 77 22.24 -10.33 -9.92
C ASP A 77 21.32 -9.11 -9.73
N ILE A 78 21.89 -7.90 -9.58
CA ILE A 78 21.14 -6.66 -9.34
C ILE A 78 20.28 -6.29 -10.56
N SER A 79 20.84 -6.37 -11.76
CA SER A 79 20.13 -6.03 -13.00
C SER A 79 19.01 -7.03 -13.33
N GLU A 80 19.20 -8.32 -13.01
CA GLU A 80 18.20 -9.36 -13.24
C GLU A 80 16.92 -9.13 -12.42
N VAL A 81 17.06 -8.66 -11.18
CA VAL A 81 15.91 -8.43 -10.29
C VAL A 81 15.27 -7.05 -10.43
N ALA A 82 15.88 -6.12 -11.17
CA ALA A 82 15.44 -4.72 -11.24
C ALA A 82 13.98 -4.56 -11.66
N LEU A 83 13.55 -5.23 -12.74
CA LEU A 83 12.15 -5.17 -13.20
C LEU A 83 11.18 -5.80 -12.18
N ARG A 84 11.60 -6.90 -11.53
CA ARG A 84 10.81 -7.54 -10.47
C ARG A 84 10.68 -6.62 -9.25
N ALA A 85 11.72 -5.83 -8.95
CA ALA A 85 11.70 -4.86 -7.88
C ALA A 85 10.68 -3.73 -8.14
N VAL A 86 10.55 -3.24 -9.38
CA VAL A 86 9.51 -2.26 -9.76
C VAL A 86 8.11 -2.80 -9.45
N ILE A 87 7.81 -4.02 -9.91
CA ILE A 87 6.50 -4.64 -9.72
C ILE A 87 6.22 -4.84 -8.23
N ASN A 88 7.17 -5.42 -7.49
CA ASN A 88 7.02 -5.68 -6.07
C ASN A 88 6.88 -4.38 -5.25
N GLY A 89 7.60 -3.32 -5.62
CA GLY A 89 7.49 -2.01 -4.95
C GLY A 89 6.11 -1.38 -5.10
N ASN A 90 5.51 -1.47 -6.30
CA ASN A 90 4.13 -1.02 -6.51
C ASN A 90 3.13 -1.89 -5.76
N LEU A 91 3.26 -3.21 -5.81
CA LEU A 91 2.38 -4.13 -5.06
C LEU A 91 2.43 -3.88 -3.55
N ALA A 92 3.61 -3.58 -3.00
CA ALA A 92 3.74 -3.22 -1.59
C ALA A 92 2.97 -1.93 -1.26
N SER A 93 3.10 -0.90 -2.11
CA SER A 93 2.33 0.36 -1.97
C SER A 93 0.82 0.11 -2.06
N PHE A 94 0.41 -0.76 -2.98
CA PHE A 94 -1.00 -1.12 -3.18
C PHE A 94 -1.58 -1.91 -2.01
N LEU A 95 -0.78 -2.78 -1.39
CA LEU A 95 -1.15 -3.50 -0.18
C LEU A 95 -1.36 -2.52 0.98
N THR A 96 -0.47 -1.55 1.16
CA THR A 96 -0.63 -0.49 2.15
C THR A 96 -1.91 0.30 1.94
N ALA A 97 -2.24 0.65 0.69
CA ALA A 97 -3.50 1.30 0.35
C ALA A 97 -4.72 0.41 0.59
N CYS A 98 -4.64 -0.91 0.39
CA CYS A 98 -5.70 -1.84 0.77
C CYS A 98 -5.93 -1.83 2.30
N ILE A 99 -4.85 -1.85 3.09
CA ILE A 99 -4.93 -1.76 4.54
C ILE A 99 -5.54 -0.42 4.95
N ALA A 100 -5.08 0.69 4.36
CA ALA A 100 -5.67 2.00 4.58
C ALA A 100 -7.17 2.02 4.26
N GLY A 101 -7.59 1.40 3.15
CA GLY A 101 -9.01 1.33 2.78
C GLY A 101 -9.88 0.43 3.64
N ILE A 102 -9.29 -0.52 4.37
CA ILE A 102 -9.99 -1.30 5.41
C ILE A 102 -10.13 -0.48 6.70
N LEU A 103 -9.09 0.28 7.05
CA LEU A 103 -9.05 1.09 8.27
C LEU A 103 -9.80 2.41 8.14
N TYR A 104 -9.98 2.91 6.92
CA TYR A 104 -10.65 4.18 6.65
C TYR A 104 -12.17 4.04 6.81
N LYS A 105 -12.69 4.58 7.91
CA LYS A 105 -14.11 4.90 8.09
C LYS A 105 -14.25 6.40 7.84
N GLY A 106 -15.01 6.79 6.82
CA GLY A 106 -15.23 8.20 6.47
C GLY A 106 -15.81 9.00 7.64
N GLU A 107 -15.48 10.29 7.65
CA GLU A 107 -15.77 11.31 8.67
C GLU A 107 -14.93 11.22 9.97
N GLY A 108 -13.79 11.94 9.96
CA GLY A 108 -13.34 12.66 11.16
C GLY A 108 -12.64 11.88 12.27
N ALA A 109 -12.11 10.68 12.03
CA ALA A 109 -11.38 9.95 13.05
C ALA A 109 -10.03 9.42 12.55
N LEU A 110 -8.96 10.12 12.91
CA LEU A 110 -7.68 9.44 13.12
C LEU A 110 -7.86 8.58 14.37
N ILE A 111 -8.16 7.29 14.15
CA ILE A 111 -8.52 6.32 15.19
C ILE A 111 -9.90 6.63 15.82
N ASP A 112 -10.97 6.17 15.16
CA ASP A 112 -12.14 5.76 15.94
C ASP A 112 -11.82 4.33 16.38
N THR A 113 -11.52 4.14 17.67
CA THR A 113 -11.41 2.79 18.25
C THR A 113 -12.60 1.99 17.76
N PRO A 114 -12.40 0.92 16.99
CA PRO A 114 -13.54 0.23 16.42
C PRO A 114 -14.36 -0.31 17.59
N SER A 115 -15.69 -0.26 17.49
CA SER A 115 -16.57 -1.16 18.24
C SER A 115 -16.29 -2.64 17.95
N VAL A 116 -15.36 -2.95 17.02
CA VAL A 116 -14.75 -4.27 16.77
C VAL A 116 -13.56 -4.55 17.73
N LEU A 117 -13.06 -3.52 18.42
CA LEU A 117 -12.32 -3.58 19.69
C LEU A 117 -13.29 -3.49 20.89
N SER A 118 -14.60 -3.71 20.71
CA SER A 118 -15.40 -4.18 21.84
C SER A 118 -14.83 -5.52 22.24
N ASN A 119 -14.48 -5.64 23.52
CA ASN A 119 -13.79 -6.79 24.09
C ASN A 119 -14.39 -8.15 23.68
N GLU A 120 -15.66 -8.23 23.27
CA GLU A 120 -16.33 -9.47 22.86
C GLU A 120 -15.76 -10.11 21.60
N ALA A 121 -15.48 -9.37 20.52
CA ALA A 121 -15.03 -10.00 19.26
C ALA A 121 -13.62 -10.59 19.40
N MET A 122 -12.74 -9.87 20.10
CA MET A 122 -11.38 -10.32 20.38
C MET A 122 -11.35 -11.40 21.47
N TYR A 123 -12.20 -11.31 22.51
CA TYR A 123 -12.36 -12.36 23.53
C TYR A 123 -12.90 -13.64 22.93
N ASN A 124 -13.89 -13.57 22.04
CA ASN A 124 -14.48 -14.75 21.39
C ASN A 124 -13.51 -15.39 20.38
N ALA A 125 -12.72 -14.59 19.65
CA ALA A 125 -11.65 -15.12 18.80
C ALA A 125 -10.56 -15.81 19.64
N THR A 126 -10.15 -15.20 20.77
CA THR A 126 -9.12 -15.76 21.67
C THR A 126 -9.62 -17.02 22.40
N ALA A 127 -10.87 -17.02 22.87
CA ALA A 127 -11.52 -18.17 23.51
C ALA A 127 -11.75 -19.32 22.53
N SER A 128 -12.08 -19.02 21.27
CA SER A 128 -12.19 -20.02 20.20
C SER A 128 -10.83 -20.69 19.92
N ILE A 129 -9.75 -19.90 19.86
CA ILE A 129 -8.38 -20.40 19.70
C ILE A 129 -7.95 -21.23 20.93
N MET A 130 -8.22 -20.76 22.16
CA MET A 130 -7.89 -21.49 23.39
C MET A 130 -8.68 -22.79 23.55
N SER A 131 -9.97 -22.82 23.20
CA SER A 131 -10.79 -24.05 23.23
C SER A 131 -10.34 -25.07 22.18
N THR A 132 -9.82 -24.61 21.04
CA THR A 132 -9.28 -25.46 19.98
C THR A 132 -7.88 -26.00 20.31
N MET A 133 -7.12 -25.32 21.18
CA MET A 133 -5.78 -25.76 21.62
C MET A 133 -5.77 -26.65 22.86
N HIS A 134 -6.88 -26.74 23.62
CA HIS A 134 -6.97 -27.60 24.82
C HIS A 134 -6.68 -29.10 24.58
N PRO A 135 -7.03 -29.72 23.43
CA PRO A 135 -6.67 -31.11 23.15
C PRO A 135 -5.18 -31.30 22.74
N TYR A 136 -4.45 -30.22 22.48
CA TYR A 136 -3.09 -30.26 21.92
C TYR A 136 -1.98 -29.83 22.90
N MET A 137 -2.31 -29.53 24.16
CA MET A 137 -1.31 -29.31 25.19
C MET A 137 -0.92 -30.65 25.84
N PRO A 138 0.36 -31.07 25.78
CA PRO A 138 0.83 -32.21 26.55
C PRO A 138 0.70 -31.89 28.05
N ASN A 139 0.14 -32.84 28.82
CA ASN A 139 0.07 -32.74 30.28
C ASN A 139 1.49 -32.59 30.84
N VAL A 140 1.84 -31.40 31.29
CA VAL A 140 2.99 -31.12 32.15
C VAL A 140 2.45 -30.64 33.49
#